data_AF-A0A6L9LCB4-F1
#
_entry.id   AF-A0A6L9LCB4-F1
#
_cell.length_a   1.000
_cell.length_b   1.000
_cell.length_c   1.000
_cell.angle_alpha   90.00
_cell.angle_beta   90.00
_cell.angle_gamma   90.00
#
_symmetry.space_group_name_H-M   'P 1'
#
loop_
_entity.id
_entity.type
_entity.pdbx_description
1 polymer ?
#
loop_
_entity_poly.entity_id
_entity_poly.type
_entity_poly.pdbx_seq_one_letter_code
_entity_poly.pdbx_strand_id
1 'polypeptide(L)'
;METVFDHNLTPDEIDELGVLDRWINVRHNLVFPEPYTEEGYRATITPGGALFDLGLLYLNRGDEAKAEVYWSQVPDKVAEFKRGMDYQVIEE
;
A
#
# COMPACT_ATOMS: atom_id res chain seq x y z
N MET A 1 -10.61 -0.58 -12.21
CA MET A 1 -9.53 -1.26 -11.47
C MET A 1 -9.90 -1.18 -10.01
N GLU A 2 -9.92 -2.32 -9.32
CA GLU A 2 -10.22 -2.41 -7.88
C GLU A 2 -9.11 -1.74 -7.08
N THR A 3 -9.48 -0.98 -6.05
CA THR A 3 -8.55 -0.31 -5.14
C THR A 3 -8.98 -0.51 -3.69
N VAL A 4 -8.12 -0.12 -2.75
CA VAL A 4 -8.42 -0.17 -1.30
C VAL A 4 -9.72 0.56 -0.94
N PHE A 5 -10.09 1.62 -1.66
CA PHE A 5 -11.33 2.38 -1.42
C PHE A 5 -12.60 1.57 -1.72
N ASP A 6 -12.52 0.52 -2.55
CA ASP A 6 -13.65 -0.36 -2.85
C ASP A 6 -13.98 -1.34 -1.69
N HIS A 7 -13.19 -1.34 -0.61
CA HIS A 7 -13.28 -2.30 0.51
C HIS A 7 -13.75 -1.70 1.85
N ASN A 8 -14.51 -0.60 1.79
CA ASN A 8 -15.09 0.11 2.95
C ASN A 8 -14.07 0.35 4.07
N LEU A 9 -13.07 1.17 3.77
CA LEU A 9 -11.96 1.48 4.68
C LEU A 9 -12.45 2.22 5.93
N THR A 10 -11.89 1.86 7.09
CA THR A 10 -12.04 2.67 8.31
C THR A 10 -11.06 3.85 8.29
N PRO A 11 -11.32 4.92 9.07
CA PRO A 11 -10.37 6.03 9.22
C PRO A 11 -8.98 5.58 9.69
N ASP A 12 -8.91 4.58 10.57
CA ASP A 12 -7.65 4.00 11.03
C ASP A 12 -6.93 3.25 9.90
N GLU A 13 -7.64 2.47 9.08
CA GLU A 13 -7.03 1.79 7.92
C GLU A 13 -6.50 2.77 6.88
N ILE A 14 -7.18 3.91 6.71
CA ILE A 14 -6.73 4.99 5.81
C ILE A 14 -5.42 5.60 6.30
N ASP A 15 -5.29 5.79 7.62
CA ASP A 15 -4.09 6.29 8.30
C ASP A 15 -2.95 5.26 8.24
N GLU A 16 -3.21 4.01 8.62
CA GLU A 16 -2.23 2.91 8.65
C GLU A 16 -1.71 2.54 7.27
N LEU A 17 -2.57 2.53 6.25
CA LEU A 17 -2.12 2.29 4.88
C LEU A 17 -1.28 3.45 4.36
N GLY A 18 -1.25 4.59 5.05
CA GLY A 18 -0.61 5.81 4.60
C GLY A 18 -1.13 6.27 3.24
N VAL A 19 -2.39 5.93 2.90
CA VAL A 19 -3.02 6.38 1.64
C VAL A 19 -3.21 7.90 1.68
N LEU A 20 -3.36 8.45 2.88
CA LEU A 20 -3.43 9.88 3.16
C LEU A 20 -2.37 10.35 4.19
N ASP A 21 -1.37 9.52 4.52
CA ASP A 21 -0.38 9.93 5.53
C ASP A 21 0.44 11.12 5.00
N ARG A 22 0.29 12.22 5.73
CA ARG A 22 0.65 13.58 5.35
C ARG A 22 2.16 13.81 5.27
N TRP A 23 2.97 12.81 5.64
CA TRP A 23 4.42 12.94 5.76
C TRP A 23 5.19 12.40 4.57
N ILE A 24 4.59 11.53 3.75
CA ILE A 24 5.28 10.95 2.59
C ILE A 24 4.40 11.06 1.34
N ASN A 25 4.61 12.13 0.57
CA ASN A 25 3.92 12.35 -0.70
C ASN A 25 4.35 11.40 -1.84
N VAL A 26 5.21 10.43 -1.54
CA VAL A 26 5.81 9.51 -2.51
C VAL A 26 5.47 8.07 -2.13
N ARG A 27 4.58 7.44 -2.90
CA ARG A 27 4.24 6.02 -2.74
C ARG A 27 4.53 5.30 -4.05
N HIS A 28 5.24 4.17 -4.03
CA HIS A 28 5.65 3.47 -5.26
C HIS A 28 6.44 4.35 -6.25
N ASN A 29 7.22 5.33 -5.76
CA ASN A 29 7.84 6.38 -6.58
C ASN A 29 6.86 7.29 -7.33
N LEU A 30 5.58 7.32 -6.93
CA LEU A 30 4.54 8.20 -7.46
C LEU A 30 4.29 9.33 -6.49
N VAL A 31 4.23 10.56 -7.01
CA VAL A 31 3.88 11.75 -6.23
C VAL A 31 2.37 11.94 -6.28
N PHE A 32 1.72 11.97 -5.13
CA PHE A 32 0.27 12.19 -5.06
C PHE A 32 -0.04 13.69 -4.88
N PRO A 33 -1.00 14.23 -5.64
CA PRO A 33 -1.38 15.64 -5.51
C PRO A 33 -2.19 15.89 -4.23
N GLU A 34 -1.90 17.00 -3.55
CA GLU A 34 -2.76 17.51 -2.47
C GLU A 34 -4.00 18.22 -3.05
N PRO A 35 -5.20 18.05 -2.45
CA PRO A 35 -5.51 17.19 -1.31
C PRO A 35 -5.59 15.71 -1.68
N TYR A 36 -5.15 14.86 -0.76
CA TYR A 36 -5.29 13.42 -0.89
C TYR A 36 -6.77 13.04 -0.93
N THR A 37 -7.22 12.60 -2.10
CA THR A 37 -8.60 12.21 -2.39
C THR A 37 -8.61 10.85 -3.07
N GLU A 38 -9.73 10.13 -2.96
CA GLU A 38 -9.93 8.88 -3.70
C GLU A 38 -9.73 9.09 -5.22
N GLU A 39 -10.24 10.20 -5.76
CA GLU A 39 -10.08 10.55 -7.18
C GLU A 39 -8.61 10.77 -7.55
N GLY A 40 -7.87 11.54 -6.75
CA GLY A 40 -6.44 11.77 -6.94
C GLY A 40 -5.62 10.48 -6.86
N TYR A 41 -5.98 9.60 -5.92
CA TYR A 41 -5.38 8.27 -5.82
C TYR A 41 -5.64 7.44 -7.08
N ARG A 42 -6.90 7.30 -7.51
CA ARG A 42 -7.28 6.52 -8.69
C ARG A 42 -6.67 7.07 -9.98
N ALA A 43 -6.45 8.39 -10.08
CA ALA A 43 -5.81 9.03 -11.22
C ALA A 43 -4.29 8.78 -11.29
N THR A 44 -3.65 8.59 -10.14
CA THR A 44 -2.18 8.52 -10.02
C THR A 44 -1.67 7.07 -9.90
N ILE A 45 -2.41 6.23 -9.19
CA ILE A 45 -1.99 4.87 -8.84
C ILE A 45 -1.85 3.98 -10.07
N THR A 46 -0.76 3.23 -10.12
CA THR A 46 -0.58 2.19 -11.14
C THR A 46 -1.30 0.90 -10.74
N PRO A 47 -1.65 0.02 -11.70
CA PRO A 47 -2.26 -1.27 -11.37
C PRO A 47 -1.46 -2.12 -10.37
N GLY A 48 -0.13 -2.12 -10.50
CA GLY A 48 0.73 -2.81 -9.55
C GLY A 48 0.77 -2.15 -8.17
N GLY A 49 0.65 -0.82 -8.10
CA GLY A 49 0.54 -0.12 -6.82
C GLY A 49 -0.78 -0.43 -6.11
N ALA A 50 -1.89 -0.45 -6.84
CA ALA A 50 -3.21 -0.78 -6.30
C ALA A 50 -3.26 -2.21 -5.75
N LEU A 51 -2.70 -3.19 -6.47
CA LEU A 51 -2.59 -4.58 -6.01
C LEU A 51 -1.73 -4.70 -4.75
N PHE A 52 -0.62 -3.97 -4.67
CA PHE A 52 0.22 -3.96 -3.48
C PHE A 52 -0.51 -3.38 -2.27
N ASP A 53 -1.21 -2.25 -2.45
CA ASP A 53 -1.97 -1.59 -1.39
C ASP A 53 -3.15 -2.46 -0.91
N LEU A 54 -3.80 -3.20 -1.80
CA LEU A 54 -4.80 -4.20 -1.44
C LEU A 54 -4.22 -5.31 -0.56
N GLY A 55 -3.02 -5.80 -0.89
CA GLY A 55 -2.37 -6.79 -0.03
C GLY A 55 -2.00 -6.24 1.35
N LEU A 56 -1.53 -4.99 1.43
CA LEU A 56 -1.31 -4.31 2.72
C LEU A 56 -2.61 -4.18 3.53
N LEU A 57 -3.72 -3.82 2.90
CA LEU A 57 -5.02 -3.71 3.57
C LEU A 57 -5.41 -5.04 4.23
N TYR A 58 -5.32 -6.14 3.47
CA TYR A 58 -5.67 -7.45 4.01
C TYR A 58 -4.69 -7.94 5.08
N LEU A 59 -3.40 -7.59 4.95
CA LEU A 59 -2.41 -7.87 5.99
C LEU A 59 -2.75 -7.13 7.30
N ASN A 60 -3.09 -5.83 7.24
CA ASN A 60 -3.47 -5.04 8.42
C ASN A 60 -4.76 -5.57 9.06
N ARG A 61 -5.70 -6.09 8.25
CA ARG A 61 -6.90 -6.78 8.72
C ARG A 61 -6.63 -8.16 9.35
N GLY A 62 -5.40 -8.67 9.26
CA GLY A 62 -5.00 -9.99 9.74
C GLY A 62 -5.36 -11.15 8.79
N ASP A 63 -5.78 -10.85 7.55
CA ASP A 63 -6.06 -11.84 6.51
C ASP A 63 -4.84 -12.01 5.59
N GLU A 64 -3.81 -12.66 6.12
CA GLU A 64 -2.55 -12.90 5.41
C GLU A 64 -2.77 -13.72 4.12
N ALA A 65 -3.67 -14.70 4.16
CA ALA A 65 -3.98 -15.54 3.00
C ALA A 65 -4.49 -14.69 1.82
N LYS A 66 -5.38 -13.73 2.12
CA LYS A 66 -5.89 -12.82 1.09
C LYS A 66 -4.85 -11.78 0.67
N ALA A 67 -4.01 -11.31 1.59
CA ALA A 67 -2.89 -10.45 1.25
C ALA A 67 -1.94 -11.11 0.23
N GLU A 68 -1.59 -12.37 0.44
CA GLU A 68 -0.72 -13.14 -0.46
C GLU A 68 -1.30 -13.28 -1.88
N VAL A 69 -2.62 -13.42 -2.03
CA VAL A 69 -3.28 -13.50 -3.35
C VAL A 69 -3.09 -12.22 -4.17
N TYR A 70 -3.12 -11.05 -3.53
CA TYR A 70 -2.85 -9.78 -4.22
C TYR A 70 -1.35 -9.59 -4.45
N TRP A 71 -0.52 -9.90 -3.45
CA TRP A 71 0.93 -9.74 -3.51
C TRP A 71 1.62 -10.69 -4.48
N SER A 72 1.08 -11.88 -4.73
CA SER A 72 1.59 -12.80 -5.74
C SER A 72 1.52 -12.24 -7.16
N GLN A 73 0.68 -11.22 -7.39
CA GLN A 73 0.55 -10.56 -8.69
C GLN A 73 1.58 -9.44 -8.89
N VAL A 74 2.25 -9.00 -7.82
CA VAL A 74 3.25 -7.92 -7.83
C VAL A 74 4.52 -8.31 -7.06
N PRO A 75 5.13 -9.47 -7.36
CA PRO A 75 6.21 -10.03 -6.56
C PRO A 75 7.44 -9.12 -6.46
N ASP A 76 7.74 -8.34 -7.52
CA ASP A 76 8.86 -7.40 -7.52
C ASP A 76 8.70 -6.31 -6.45
N LYS A 77 7.49 -5.71 -6.37
CA LYS A 77 7.16 -4.69 -5.37
C LYS A 77 7.21 -5.24 -3.96
N VAL A 78 6.73 -6.46 -3.78
CA VAL A 78 6.74 -7.16 -2.48
C VAL A 78 8.17 -7.46 -2.05
N ALA A 79 9.03 -7.88 -2.99
CA ALA A 79 10.44 -8.11 -2.72
C ALA A 79 11.17 -6.81 -2.35
N GLU A 80 10.90 -5.69 -3.04
CA GLU A 80 11.43 -4.37 -2.67
C GLU A 80 10.97 -3.94 -1.27
N PHE A 81 9.68 -4.10 -0.95
CA PHE A 81 9.12 -3.80 0.36
C PHE A 81 9.78 -4.62 1.47
N LYS A 82 9.89 -5.95 1.28
CA LYS A 82 10.53 -6.84 2.26
C LYS A 82 12.00 -6.48 2.48
N ARG A 83 12.76 -6.21 1.41
CA ARG A 83 14.15 -5.73 1.51
C ARG A 83 14.27 -4.40 2.27
N GLY A 84 13.28 -3.52 2.14
CA GLY A 84 13.22 -2.27 2.89
C GLY A 84 12.88 -2.46 4.38
N MET A 85 12.22 -3.57 4.73
CA MET A 85 11.96 -3.96 6.13
C MET A 85 13.07 -4.83 6.74
N ASP A 86 13.95 -5.40 5.91
CA ASP A 86 15.19 -6.08 6.31
C ASP A 86 16.25 -5.10 6.85
N TYR A 87 15.86 -4.13 7.70
CA TYR A 87 16.80 -3.51 8.63
C TYR A 87 17.20 -4.58 9.66
N GLN A 88 18.08 -5.49 9.25
CA GLN A 88 18.82 -6.31 10.19
C GLN A 88 19.51 -5.34 11.15
N VAL A 89 19.06 -5.33 12.39
CA VAL A 89 19.83 -4.77 13.50
C VAL A 89 21.16 -5.51 13.45
N ILE A 90 22.21 -4.81 13.01
CA ILE A 90 23.57 -5.29 13.14
C ILE A 90 23.84 -5.21 14.65
N GLU A 91 23.65 -6.31 15.37
CA GLU A 91 24.12 -6.40 16.75
C GLU A 91 25.67 -6.36 16.68
N GLU A 92 26.25 -5.23 17.08
CA GLU A 92 27.71 -5.06 17.28
C GLU A 92 28.20 -5.76 18.54
#